data_AF-A0A0E4B8M1-F1
#
_entry.id   AF-A0A0E4B8M1-F1
#
_cell.length_a   1.000
_cell.length_b   1.000
_cell.length_c   1.000
_cell.angle_alpha   90.00
_cell.angle_beta   90.00
_cell.angle_gamma   90.00
#
_symmetry.space_group_name_H-M   'P 1'
#
loop_
_entity.id
_entity.type
_entity.pdbx_description
1 polymer ?
#
loop_
_entity_poly.entity_id
_entity_poly.type
_entity_poly.pdbx_seq_one_letter_code
_entity_poly.pdbx_strand_id
1 'polypeptide(L)'
;NEKNNLSSEASLKYFIVQAISSMLILFSALMMLLLEEFLNMMISPLEIIMNSALLTKMGTAPFHFWLPEIIEGITWINTFILLTWQKIAPMVLIMFFSYTQFIIFIILTSLLVGSLKSWNQTSIKKILAFSSVNHMGWMLGILMVNQTLWLNYIA
;
A
#
# COMPACT_ATOMS: atom_id res chain seq x y z
N ASN A 1 11.89 30.30 8.97
CA ASN A 1 12.27 29.64 7.70
C ASN A 1 13.47 28.72 7.92
N GLU A 2 13.32 27.71 8.77
CA GLU A 2 14.24 26.58 8.73
C GLU A 2 13.74 25.69 7.59
N LYS A 3 14.55 25.52 6.54
CA LYS A 3 14.40 24.38 5.65
C LYS A 3 14.54 23.15 6.54
N ASN A 4 13.40 22.54 6.89
CA ASN A 4 13.39 21.31 7.68
C ASN A 4 14.00 20.22 6.80
N ASN A 5 15.30 19.95 6.99
CA ASN A 5 16.00 18.92 6.22
C ASN A 5 15.27 17.56 6.27
N LEU A 6 14.62 17.28 7.40
CA LEU A 6 13.76 16.11 7.60
C LEU A 6 12.54 16.09 6.67
N SER A 7 11.92 17.24 6.38
CA SER A 7 10.76 17.29 5.47
C SER A 7 11.17 17.14 4.01
N SER A 8 12.35 17.66 3.63
CA SER A 8 12.92 17.41 2.29
C SER A 8 13.37 15.97 2.10
N GLU A 9 13.92 15.33 3.14
CA GLU A 9 14.28 13.90 3.07
C GLU A 9 13.03 13.03 2.96
N ALA A 10 12.00 13.31 3.77
CA ALA A 10 10.73 12.60 3.73
C ALA A 10 10.03 12.73 2.37
N SER A 11 10.05 13.93 1.76
CA SER A 11 9.46 14.13 0.43
C SER A 11 10.23 13.39 -0.67
N LEU A 12 11.56 13.36 -0.60
CA LEU A 12 12.40 12.59 -1.53
C LEU A 12 12.16 11.08 -1.40
N LYS A 13 12.11 10.54 -0.18
CA LYS A 13 11.77 9.12 0.07
C LYS A 13 10.40 8.77 -0.50
N TYR A 14 9.41 9.64 -0.30
CA TYR A 14 8.05 9.42 -0.81
C TYR A 14 8.05 9.38 -2.33
N PHE A 15 8.68 10.37 -2.94
CA PHE A 15 8.77 10.48 -4.38
C PHE A 15 9.41 9.24 -5.01
N ILE A 16 10.55 8.78 -4.49
CA ILE A 16 11.28 7.63 -5.05
C ILE A 16 10.43 6.36 -4.98
N VAL A 17 9.87 6.04 -3.81
CA VAL A 17 9.07 4.82 -3.63
C VAL A 17 7.82 4.84 -4.53
N GLN A 18 7.12 5.97 -4.57
CA GLN A 18 5.91 6.12 -5.38
C GLN A 18 6.22 6.13 -6.88
N ALA A 19 7.33 6.73 -7.32
CA ALA A 19 7.77 6.69 -8.71
C ALA A 19 8.07 5.25 -9.16
N ILE A 20 8.85 4.49 -8.37
CA ILE A 20 9.15 3.08 -8.67
C ILE A 20 7.88 2.25 -8.75
N SER A 21 6.96 2.42 -7.81
CA SER A 21 5.67 1.71 -7.84
C SER A 21 4.85 2.04 -9.10
N SER A 22 4.84 3.31 -9.55
CA SER A 22 4.13 3.69 -10.77
C SER A 22 4.77 3.11 -12.04
N MET A 23 6.09 2.99 -12.08
CA MET A 23 6.79 2.32 -13.18
C MET A 23 6.43 0.83 -13.23
N LEU A 24 6.33 0.14 -12.08
CA LEU A 24 5.91 -1.26 -12.03
C LEU A 24 4.45 -1.48 -12.46
N ILE A 25 3.55 -0.56 -12.10
CA ILE A 25 2.15 -0.56 -12.59
C ILE A 25 2.13 -0.44 -14.12
N LEU A 26 2.86 0.55 -14.66
CA LEU A 26 2.91 0.74 -16.11
C LEU A 26 3.51 -0.47 -16.83
N PHE A 27 4.62 -1.01 -16.31
CA PHE A 27 5.28 -2.18 -16.86
C PHE A 27 4.35 -3.40 -16.90
N SER A 28 3.70 -3.73 -15.77
CA SER A 28 2.79 -4.87 -15.70
C SER A 28 1.58 -4.69 -16.63
N ALA A 29 0.99 -3.50 -16.71
CA ALA A 29 -0.11 -3.22 -17.63
C ALA A 29 0.29 -3.38 -19.11
N LEU A 30 1.44 -2.84 -19.51
CA LEU A 30 1.93 -2.98 -20.89
C LEU A 30 2.24 -4.44 -21.23
N MET A 31 2.83 -5.19 -20.30
CA MET A 31 3.12 -6.61 -20.51
C MET A 31 1.84 -7.46 -20.61
N MET A 32 0.81 -7.16 -19.82
CA MET A 32 -0.49 -7.83 -19.96
C MET A 32 -1.11 -7.59 -21.34
N LEU A 33 -1.04 -6.37 -21.86
CA LEU A 33 -1.53 -6.02 -23.20
C LEU A 33 -0.75 -6.74 -24.31
N LEU A 34 0.58 -6.82 -24.19
CA LEU A 34 1.42 -7.46 -25.21
C LEU A 34 1.24 -8.98 -25.26
N LEU A 35 0.88 -9.59 -24.13
CA LEU A 35 0.77 -11.04 -24.00
C LEU A 35 -0.66 -11.55 -24.18
N GLU A 36 -1.61 -10.68 -24.57
CA GLU A 36 -3.06 -10.95 -24.57
C GLU A 36 -3.46 -12.24 -25.33
N GLU A 37 -2.70 -12.61 -26.34
CA GLU A 37 -2.96 -13.81 -27.17
C GLU A 37 -2.45 -15.14 -26.56
N PHE A 38 -1.61 -15.12 -25.51
CA PHE A 38 -0.99 -16.32 -24.91
C PHE A 38 -1.49 -16.64 -23.48
N LEU A 39 -2.63 -16.08 -23.06
CA LEU A 39 -2.84 -15.65 -21.68
C LEU A 39 -3.20 -16.67 -20.58
N ASN A 40 -3.53 -17.94 -20.83
CA ASN A 40 -4.09 -18.74 -19.71
C ASN A 40 -3.08 -19.13 -18.59
N MET A 41 -1.76 -19.02 -18.80
CA MET A 41 -0.75 -19.31 -17.75
C MET A 41 0.03 -18.09 -17.26
N MET A 42 0.22 -17.05 -18.10
CA MET A 42 1.09 -15.90 -17.79
C MET A 42 0.38 -14.73 -17.08
N ILE A 43 -0.94 -14.80 -16.91
CA ILE A 43 -1.69 -13.80 -16.14
C ILE A 43 -1.22 -13.79 -14.67
N SER A 44 -0.98 -14.97 -14.08
CA SER A 44 -0.73 -15.06 -12.63
C SER A 44 0.52 -14.31 -12.14
N PRO A 45 1.69 -14.32 -12.81
CA PRO A 45 2.86 -13.57 -12.32
C PRO A 45 2.73 -12.06 -12.56
N LEU A 46 2.10 -11.64 -13.65
CA LEU A 46 1.90 -10.22 -13.97
C LEU A 46 0.92 -9.55 -13.00
N GLU A 47 -0.14 -10.26 -12.61
CA GLU A 47 -1.06 -9.80 -11.57
C GLU A 47 -0.37 -9.68 -10.21
N ILE A 48 0.57 -10.58 -9.87
CA ILE A 48 1.37 -10.47 -8.64
C ILE A 48 2.25 -9.22 -8.68
N ILE A 49 2.88 -8.92 -9.83
CA ILE A 49 3.68 -7.69 -10.00
C ILE A 49 2.79 -6.46 -9.84
N MET A 50 1.64 -6.42 -10.52
CA MET A 50 0.67 -5.31 -10.40
C MET A 50 0.23 -5.12 -8.94
N ASN A 51 -0.18 -6.20 -8.27
CA ASN A 51 -0.60 -6.14 -6.87
C ASN A 51 0.52 -5.70 -5.95
N SER A 52 1.74 -6.21 -6.11
CA SER A 52 2.89 -5.78 -5.32
C SER A 52 3.14 -4.26 -5.47
N ALA A 53 3.01 -3.73 -6.69
CA ALA A 53 3.16 -2.31 -6.94
C ALA A 53 2.04 -1.48 -6.27
N LEU A 54 0.78 -1.91 -6.37
CA LEU A 54 -0.34 -1.22 -5.70
C LEU A 54 -0.20 -1.26 -4.17
N LEU A 55 0.26 -2.38 -3.62
CA LEU A 55 0.49 -2.55 -2.17
C LEU A 55 1.65 -1.72 -1.65
N THR A 56 2.70 -1.52 -2.46
CA THR A 56 3.77 -0.56 -2.14
C THR A 56 3.24 0.86 -2.05
N LYS A 57 2.33 1.27 -2.96
CA LYS A 57 1.71 2.61 -2.91
C LYS A 57 0.93 2.85 -1.63
N MET A 58 0.24 1.83 -1.12
CA MET A 58 -0.52 1.91 0.13
C MET A 58 0.33 1.80 1.41
N GLY A 59 1.59 1.36 1.30
CA GLY A 59 2.45 1.08 2.45
C GLY A 59 1.98 -0.11 3.28
N THR A 60 1.43 -1.15 2.65
CA THR A 60 1.06 -2.41 3.32
C THR A 60 2.27 -3.31 3.54
N ALA A 61 2.25 -4.17 4.55
CA ALA A 61 3.33 -5.13 4.75
C ALA A 61 3.35 -6.16 3.62
N PRO A 62 4.53 -6.63 3.16
CA PRO A 62 5.89 -6.34 3.66
C PRO A 62 6.51 -5.02 3.14
N PHE A 63 5.81 -4.24 2.33
CA PHE A 63 6.28 -3.02 1.69
C PHE A 63 6.09 -1.74 2.55
N HIS A 64 5.85 -1.90 3.85
CA HIS A 64 5.44 -0.82 4.74
C HIS A 64 6.59 0.05 5.26
N PHE A 65 7.85 -0.33 5.05
CA PHE A 65 9.02 0.31 5.69
C PHE A 65 9.12 1.81 5.43
N TRP A 66 8.74 2.27 4.24
CA TRP A 66 8.81 3.68 3.88
C TRP A 66 7.81 4.54 4.67
N LEU A 67 6.66 3.98 5.05
CA LEU A 67 5.55 4.75 5.58
C LEU A 67 5.83 5.34 6.98
N PRO A 68 6.30 4.57 7.99
CA PRO A 68 6.68 5.10 9.29
C PRO A 68 7.82 6.14 9.26
N GLU A 69 8.77 5.99 8.35
CA GLU A 69 9.90 6.93 8.23
C GLU A 69 9.46 8.30 7.70
N ILE A 70 8.58 8.32 6.70
CA ILE A 70 8.12 9.56 6.07
C ILE A 70 7.17 10.32 6.98
N ILE A 71 6.31 9.58 7.70
CA ILE A 71 5.26 10.16 8.54
C ILE A 71 5.85 11.06 9.65
N GLU A 72 7.04 10.79 10.17
CA GLU A 72 7.69 11.67 11.15
C GLU A 72 8.13 13.01 10.56
N GLY A 73 8.64 13.00 9.32
CA GLY A 73 9.19 14.18 8.65
C GLY A 73 8.16 15.12 8.01
N ILE A 74 6.88 14.73 7.93
CA ILE A 74 5.82 15.54 7.31
C ILE A 74 4.88 16.19 8.33
N THR A 75 4.15 17.24 7.91
CA THR A 75 3.16 17.93 8.75
C THR A 75 1.94 17.05 9.04
N TRP A 76 1.18 17.37 10.09
CA TRP A 76 -0.02 16.61 10.46
C TRP A 76 -1.08 16.54 9.34
N ILE A 77 -1.30 17.65 8.62
CA ILE A 77 -2.23 17.68 7.48
C ILE A 77 -1.76 16.69 6.40
N ASN A 78 -0.46 16.67 6.09
CA ASN A 78 0.08 15.73 5.11
C ASN A 78 0.02 14.28 5.63
N THR A 79 0.24 14.03 6.93
CA THR A 79 0.04 12.69 7.49
C THR A 79 -1.40 12.21 7.34
N PHE A 80 -2.37 13.10 7.56
CA PHE A 80 -3.79 12.76 7.41
C PHE A 80 -4.10 12.37 5.97
N ILE A 81 -3.72 13.22 4.99
CA ILE A 81 -3.94 12.97 3.57
C ILE A 81 -3.26 11.66 3.12
N LEU A 82 -2.04 11.40 3.59
CA LEU A 82 -1.28 10.21 3.23
C LEU A 82 -1.88 8.92 3.81
N LEU A 83 -2.42 8.99 5.03
CA LEU A 83 -3.00 7.82 5.69
C LEU A 83 -4.43 7.50 5.23
N THR A 84 -5.16 8.47 4.67
CA THR A 84 -6.56 8.29 4.23
C THR A 84 -6.68 8.37 2.70
N TRP A 85 -6.57 9.58 2.15
CA TRP A 85 -6.91 9.88 0.76
C TRP A 85 -6.06 9.11 -0.26
N GLN A 86 -4.76 9.01 -0.01
CA GLN A 86 -3.82 8.34 -0.94
C GLN A 86 -4.04 6.82 -1.05
N LYS A 87 -4.79 6.20 -0.11
CA LYS A 87 -5.03 4.75 -0.11
C LYS A 87 -6.25 4.34 -0.93
N ILE A 88 -7.17 5.26 -1.22
CA ILE A 88 -8.45 4.95 -1.88
C ILE A 88 -8.22 4.42 -3.30
N ALA A 89 -7.50 5.18 -4.14
CA ALA A 89 -7.32 4.82 -5.55
C ALA A 89 -6.56 3.49 -5.74
N PRO A 90 -5.43 3.23 -5.06
CA PRO A 90 -4.78 1.93 -5.15
C PRO A 90 -5.70 0.77 -4.73
N MET A 91 -6.60 0.98 -3.77
CA MET A 91 -7.42 -0.10 -3.21
C MET A 91 -8.59 -0.45 -4.11
N VAL A 92 -9.18 0.55 -4.78
CA VAL A 92 -10.12 0.33 -5.88
C VAL A 92 -9.47 -0.48 -7.00
N LEU A 93 -8.19 -0.22 -7.34
CA LEU A 93 -7.49 -0.98 -8.37
C LEU A 93 -7.27 -2.46 -7.98
N ILE A 94 -6.95 -2.74 -6.71
CA ILE A 94 -6.78 -4.14 -6.24
C ILE A 94 -8.08 -4.95 -6.38
N MET A 95 -9.27 -4.32 -6.34
CA MET A 95 -10.54 -5.02 -6.54
C MET A 95 -10.62 -5.77 -7.88
N PHE A 96 -9.90 -5.28 -8.91
CA PHE A 96 -9.93 -5.85 -10.25
C PHE A 96 -8.89 -6.96 -10.49
N PHE A 97 -7.84 -7.03 -9.67
CA PHE A 97 -6.72 -7.94 -9.86
C PHE A 97 -6.53 -8.78 -8.59
N SER A 98 -7.28 -9.87 -8.40
CA SER A 98 -7.21 -10.65 -7.15
C SER A 98 -6.68 -12.07 -7.34
N TYR A 99 -5.38 -12.23 -7.06
CA TYR A 99 -4.79 -13.56 -6.84
C TYR A 99 -4.88 -13.92 -5.36
N THR A 100 -5.63 -14.99 -5.06
CA THR A 100 -6.10 -15.32 -3.71
C THR A 100 -4.98 -15.60 -2.72
N GLN A 101 -4.01 -16.43 -3.09
CA GLN A 101 -2.95 -16.86 -2.17
C GLN A 101 -1.99 -15.74 -1.78
N PHE A 102 -1.66 -14.85 -2.73
CA PHE A 102 -0.74 -13.74 -2.47
C PHE A 102 -1.36 -12.73 -1.49
N ILE A 103 -2.61 -12.35 -1.71
CA ILE A 103 -3.29 -11.39 -0.84
C ILE A 103 -3.50 -11.96 0.57
N ILE A 104 -3.78 -13.26 0.72
CA ILE A 104 -3.83 -13.90 2.06
C ILE A 104 -2.50 -13.74 2.81
N PHE A 105 -1.37 -13.95 2.13
CA PHE A 105 -0.04 -13.73 2.73
C PHE A 105 0.15 -12.26 3.18
N ILE A 106 -0.30 -11.30 2.37
CA ILE A 106 -0.24 -9.87 2.69
C ILE A 106 -1.13 -9.52 3.89
N ILE A 107 -2.32 -10.11 3.98
CA ILE A 107 -3.23 -9.93 5.12
C ILE A 107 -2.54 -10.40 6.40
N LEU A 108 -2.01 -11.63 6.41
CA LEU A 108 -1.34 -12.17 7.60
C LEU A 108 -0.13 -11.34 8.02
N THR A 109 0.72 -10.96 7.07
CA THR A 109 1.92 -10.15 7.36
C THR A 109 1.55 -8.75 7.83
N SER A 110 0.52 -8.11 7.26
CA SER A 110 0.09 -6.76 7.67
C SER A 110 -0.51 -6.73 9.07
N LEU A 111 -1.30 -7.74 9.45
CA LEU A 111 -1.83 -7.87 10.81
C LEU A 111 -0.70 -8.12 11.83
N LEU A 112 0.25 -9.00 11.52
CA LEU A 112 1.38 -9.29 12.40
C LEU A 112 2.31 -8.08 12.56
N VAL A 113 2.71 -7.46 11.45
CA VAL A 113 3.62 -6.32 11.47
C VAL A 113 2.97 -5.10 12.12
N GLY A 114 1.72 -4.81 11.78
CA GLY A 114 1.00 -3.65 12.32
C GLY A 114 0.87 -3.72 13.83
N SER A 115 0.46 -4.88 14.36
CA SER A 115 0.29 -5.09 15.81
C SER A 115 1.61 -5.14 16.58
N LEU A 116 2.60 -5.90 16.11
CA LEU A 116 3.88 -6.05 16.81
C LEU A 116 4.70 -4.77 16.79
N LYS A 117 4.77 -4.08 15.65
CA LYS A 117 5.58 -2.86 15.52
C LYS A 117 4.93 -1.64 16.17
N SER A 118 3.61 -1.59 16.35
CA SER A 118 2.97 -0.46 17.03
C SER A 118 3.25 -0.44 18.53
N TRP A 119 3.48 -1.59 19.16
CA TRP A 119 3.57 -1.69 20.63
C TRP A 119 4.78 -0.94 21.21
N ASN A 120 5.90 -0.93 20.51
CA ASN A 120 7.16 -0.35 20.99
C ASN A 120 7.47 1.04 20.37
N GLN A 121 6.46 1.77 19.90
CA GLN A 121 6.65 3.13 19.35
C GLN A 121 6.19 4.18 20.34
N THR A 122 7.00 5.23 20.51
CA THR A 122 6.69 6.37 21.37
C THR A 122 6.07 7.54 20.59
N SER A 123 6.35 7.67 19.29
CA SER A 123 5.79 8.75 18.48
C SER A 123 4.38 8.41 18.00
N ILE A 124 3.43 9.30 18.29
CA ILE A 124 2.01 9.15 17.90
C ILE A 124 1.88 8.93 16.40
N LYS A 125 2.71 9.64 15.62
CA LYS A 125 2.73 9.53 14.17
C LYS A 125 3.12 8.11 13.70
N LYS A 126 4.14 7.47 14.29
CA LYS A 126 4.48 6.07 13.96
C LYS A 126 3.43 5.08 14.45
N ILE A 127 2.79 5.34 15.60
CA ILE A 127 1.67 4.52 16.07
C ILE A 127 0.54 4.55 15.04
N LEU A 128 0.16 5.73 14.53
CA LEU A 128 -0.83 5.88 13.45
C LEU A 128 -0.37 5.21 12.15
N ALA A 129 0.92 5.28 11.83
CA ALA A 129 1.48 4.60 10.67
C ALA A 129 1.23 3.08 10.75
N PHE A 130 1.60 2.44 11.86
CA PHE A 130 1.43 0.99 12.05
C PHE A 130 -0.02 0.56 12.25
N SER A 131 -0.86 1.37 12.90
CA SER A 131 -2.30 1.09 12.96
C SER A 131 -2.91 1.11 11.55
N SER A 132 -2.46 2.02 10.69
CA SER A 132 -2.89 2.06 9.30
C SER A 132 -2.47 0.81 8.52
N VAL A 133 -1.28 0.23 8.80
CA VAL A 133 -0.84 -1.05 8.20
C VAL A 133 -1.76 -2.19 8.64
N ASN A 134 -2.14 -2.21 9.92
CA ASN A 134 -3.07 -3.21 10.47
C ASN A 134 -4.47 -3.10 9.83
N HIS A 135 -5.01 -1.89 9.72
CA HIS A 135 -6.32 -1.65 9.07
C HIS A 135 -6.32 -2.05 7.59
N MET A 136 -5.21 -1.87 6.87
CA MET A 136 -5.11 -2.36 5.49
C MET A 136 -5.25 -3.89 5.39
N GLY A 137 -4.73 -4.64 6.36
CA GLY A 137 -4.91 -6.10 6.41
C GLY A 137 -6.38 -6.48 6.52
N TRP A 138 -7.13 -5.81 7.39
CA TRP A 138 -8.59 -6.01 7.51
C TRP A 138 -9.34 -5.60 6.25
N MET A 139 -9.01 -4.47 5.65
CA MET A 139 -9.68 -4.02 4.41
C MET A 139 -9.43 -4.98 3.25
N LEU A 140 -8.21 -5.51 3.11
CA LEU A 140 -7.91 -6.55 2.12
C LEU A 140 -8.68 -7.85 2.41
N GLY A 141 -8.84 -8.21 3.69
CA GLY A 141 -9.67 -9.35 4.11
C GLY A 141 -11.13 -9.19 3.72
N ILE A 142 -11.73 -8.01 3.95
CA ILE A 142 -13.12 -7.74 3.56
C ILE A 142 -13.26 -7.74 2.03
N LEU A 143 -12.32 -7.14 1.31
CA LEU A 143 -12.31 -7.09 -0.15
C LEU A 143 -12.32 -8.50 -0.77
N MET A 144 -11.64 -9.47 -0.14
CA MET A 144 -11.67 -10.88 -0.53
C MET A 144 -13.03 -11.57 -0.32
N VAL A 145 -13.77 -11.17 0.71
CA VAL A 145 -15.07 -11.76 1.01
C VAL A 145 -16.18 -11.11 0.18
N ASN A 146 -16.25 -9.78 0.20
CA ASN A 146 -17.28 -9.03 -0.52
C ASN A 146 -16.87 -7.58 -0.77
N GLN A 147 -16.86 -7.21 -2.05
CA GLN A 147 -16.57 -5.85 -2.53
C GLN A 147 -17.58 -4.80 -2.02
N THR A 148 -18.85 -5.14 -1.83
CA THR A 148 -19.86 -4.18 -1.36
C THR A 148 -19.68 -3.85 0.12
N LEU A 149 -19.31 -4.84 0.94
CA LEU A 149 -18.98 -4.62 2.34
C LEU A 149 -17.73 -3.75 2.49
N TRP A 150 -16.77 -3.91 1.58
CA TRP A 150 -15.57 -3.07 1.55
C TRP A 150 -15.90 -1.59 1.26
N LEU A 151 -16.80 -1.32 0.30
CA LEU A 151 -17.26 0.06 0.02
C LEU A 151 -17.91 0.70 1.25
N ASN A 152 -18.74 -0.06 1.98
CA ASN A 152 -19.37 0.42 3.22
C ASN A 152 -18.37 0.67 4.36
N TYR A 153 -17.22 -0.01 4.34
CA TYR A 153 -16.18 0.18 5.36
C TYR A 153 -15.37 1.47 5.12
N ILE A 154 -15.27 1.91 3.86
CA ILE A 154 -14.51 3.10 3.48
C ILE A 154 -15.35 4.37 3.46
N ALA A 155 -16.64 4.24 3.14
CA ALA A 155 -17.61 5.33 3.17
C ALA A 155 -17.89 5.81 4.60
#